data_AF-A0AAJ2N536-F1
#
_entry.id   AF-A0AAJ2N536-F1
#
_cell.length_a   1.000
_cell.length_b   1.000
_cell.length_c   1.000
_cell.angle_alpha   90.00
_cell.angle_beta   90.00
_cell.angle_gamma   90.00
#
_symmetry.space_group_name_H-M   'P 1'
#
loop_
_entity.id
_entity.type
_entity.pdbx_description
1 polymer ?
#
loop_
_entity_poly.entity_id
_entity_poly.type
_entity_poly.pdbx_seq_one_letter_code
_entity_poly.pdbx_strand_id
1 'polypeptide(L)'
;MESWLEEGREAGLYMAVDVPFWLPRLNMPTGNGKVSSWMLEQFDSLTIMAYRDNSDSIYESSKKLLSQADELGKPIVIGLELGKTNEGGYLSFHGKSLDYFEDHLRDVKELGASHSSFAGAAVHHLRVWYDRAK
;
A
#
# COMPACT_ATOMS: atom_id res chain seq x y z
N MET A 1 3.89 13.15 -16.29
CA MET A 1 3.43 12.90 -14.92
C MET A 1 3.19 14.22 -14.23
N GLU A 2 4.13 15.16 -14.29
CA GLU A 2 4.00 16.51 -13.71
C GLU A 2 2.75 17.25 -14.19
N SER A 3 2.47 17.30 -15.51
CA SER A 3 1.27 18.00 -16.03
C SER A 3 -0.06 17.45 -15.48
N TRP A 4 -0.19 16.13 -15.35
CA TRP A 4 -1.42 15.51 -14.81
C TRP A 4 -1.59 15.74 -13.31
N LEU A 5 -0.48 15.81 -12.58
CA LEU A 5 -0.50 16.12 -11.15
C LEU A 5 -0.84 17.59 -10.91
N GLU A 6 -0.30 18.48 -11.74
CA GLU A 6 -0.60 19.91 -11.71
C GLU A 6 -2.07 20.16 -12.03
N GLU A 7 -2.57 19.66 -13.16
CA GLU A 7 -4.00 19.79 -13.54
C GLU A 7 -4.94 19.21 -12.47
N GLY A 8 -4.60 18.04 -11.90
CA GLY A 8 -5.39 17.44 -10.82
C GLY A 8 -5.43 18.31 -9.56
N ARG A 9 -4.29 18.88 -9.15
CA ARG A 9 -4.21 19.79 -8.01
C ARG A 9 -4.93 21.11 -8.26
N GLU A 10 -4.81 21.69 -9.45
CA GLU A 10 -5.54 22.89 -9.84
C GLU A 10 -7.06 22.68 -9.81
N ALA A 11 -7.51 21.46 -10.15
CA ALA A 11 -8.90 21.03 -10.01
C ALA A 11 -9.31 20.69 -8.56
N GLY A 12 -8.40 20.78 -7.59
CA GLY A 12 -8.66 20.47 -6.18
C GLY A 12 -8.82 18.98 -5.88
N LEU A 13 -8.27 18.10 -6.73
CA LEU A 13 -8.34 16.66 -6.55
C LEU A 13 -7.25 16.15 -5.60
N TYR A 14 -7.58 15.10 -4.85
CA TYR A 14 -6.64 14.36 -4.03
C TYR A 14 -5.88 13.34 -4.89
N MET A 15 -4.56 13.45 -4.95
CA MET A 15 -3.73 12.66 -5.84
C MET A 15 -3.02 11.55 -5.08
N ALA A 16 -3.49 10.31 -5.24
CA ALA A 16 -2.84 9.12 -4.71
C ALA A 16 -2.33 8.20 -5.82
N VAL A 17 -1.34 7.36 -5.52
CA VAL A 17 -0.82 6.38 -6.47
C VAL A 17 -0.46 5.06 -5.80
N ASP A 18 -0.71 3.97 -6.51
CA ASP A 18 -0.38 2.62 -6.09
C ASP A 18 1.07 2.30 -6.47
N VAL A 19 1.86 1.89 -5.50
CA VAL A 19 3.30 1.64 -5.65
C VAL A 19 3.67 0.22 -5.25
N PRO A 20 4.65 -0.40 -5.93
CA PRO A 20 5.11 -1.72 -5.56
C PRO A 20 5.87 -1.69 -4.24
N PHE A 21 5.78 -2.76 -3.44
CA PHE A 21 6.46 -2.89 -2.15
C PHE A 21 7.99 -2.75 -2.21
N TRP A 22 8.58 -2.87 -3.40
CA TRP A 22 10.01 -2.75 -3.61
C TRP A 22 10.49 -1.33 -3.90
N LEU A 23 9.57 -0.38 -4.16
CA LEU A 23 9.90 1.01 -4.48
C LEU A 23 10.85 1.67 -3.46
N PRO A 24 10.67 1.50 -2.12
CA PRO A 24 11.57 2.10 -1.14
C PRO A 24 13.00 1.57 -1.14
N ARG A 25 13.29 0.54 -1.94
CA ARG A 25 14.65 0.01 -2.12
C ARG A 25 15.42 0.76 -3.20
N LEU A 26 14.73 1.38 -4.16
CA LEU A 26 15.36 2.04 -5.30
C LEU A 26 15.93 3.41 -4.92
N ASN A 27 17.16 3.66 -5.37
CA ASN A 27 17.79 4.96 -5.31
C ASN A 27 17.40 5.79 -6.55
N MET A 28 17.35 7.10 -6.38
CA MET A 28 17.29 8.02 -7.51
C MET A 28 18.57 7.89 -8.36
N PRO A 29 18.48 7.93 -9.70
CA PRO A 29 19.65 7.87 -10.58
C PRO A 29 20.67 8.99 -10.30
N THR A 30 20.21 10.13 -9.80
CA THR A 30 21.03 11.30 -9.46
C THR A 30 21.72 11.19 -8.10
N GLY A 31 21.45 10.15 -7.31
CA GLY A 31 22.05 9.91 -5.98
C GLY A 31 21.37 10.64 -4.82
N ASN A 32 20.45 11.58 -5.07
CA ASN A 32 19.80 12.41 -4.05
C ASN A 32 18.56 11.73 -3.44
N GLY A 33 18.69 10.53 -2.88
CA GLY A 33 17.63 9.88 -2.10
C GLY A 33 16.94 8.70 -2.78
N LYS A 34 15.76 8.33 -2.26
CA LYS A 34 14.97 7.18 -2.73
C LYS A 34 13.88 7.61 -3.68
N VAL A 35 13.53 6.73 -4.62
CA VAL A 35 12.39 6.96 -5.55
C VAL A 35 11.08 7.13 -4.76
N SER A 36 10.91 6.38 -3.67
CA SER A 36 9.73 6.50 -2.80
C SER A 36 9.61 7.88 -2.13
N SER A 37 10.71 8.46 -1.66
CA SER A 37 10.71 9.81 -1.07
C SER A 37 10.30 10.85 -2.10
N TRP A 38 10.86 10.79 -3.31
CA TRP A 38 10.45 11.66 -4.41
C TRP A 38 8.96 11.50 -4.73
N MET A 39 8.43 10.28 -4.79
CA MET A 39 6.99 10.07 -5.01
C MET A 39 6.13 10.62 -3.87
N LEU A 40 6.56 10.50 -2.61
CA LEU A 40 5.84 11.08 -1.46
C LEU A 40 5.76 12.61 -1.54
N GLU A 41 6.75 13.28 -2.15
CA GLU A 41 6.71 14.71 -2.41
C GLU A 41 5.72 15.06 -3.54
N GLN A 42 5.59 14.20 -4.54
CA GLN A 42 4.72 14.43 -5.71
C GLN A 42 3.24 14.10 -5.48
N PHE A 43 2.92 13.20 -4.55
CA PHE A 43 1.55 12.73 -4.31
C PHE A 43 1.08 13.12 -2.90
N ASP A 44 -0.24 13.16 -2.71
CA ASP A 44 -0.86 13.41 -1.41
C ASP A 44 -0.83 12.14 -0.55
N SER A 45 -0.91 10.96 -1.17
CA SER A 45 -0.75 9.65 -0.52
C SER A 45 -0.14 8.62 -1.46
N LEU A 46 0.46 7.58 -0.89
CA LEU A 46 0.80 6.36 -1.62
C LEU A 46 0.01 5.16 -1.06
N THR A 47 -0.43 4.27 -1.94
CA THR A 47 -0.89 2.93 -1.56
C THR A 47 0.21 1.93 -1.84
N ILE A 48 0.74 1.24 -0.83
CA ILE A 48 1.72 0.18 -1.05
C ILE A 48 1.02 -1.14 -1.37
N MET A 49 1.27 -1.71 -2.56
CA MET A 49 0.77 -3.04 -2.95
C MET A 49 1.57 -4.13 -2.23
N ALA A 50 1.30 -4.29 -0.93
CA ALA A 50 1.98 -5.20 -0.02
C ALA A 50 1.42 -6.63 -0.10
N TYR A 51 1.18 -7.11 -1.32
CA TYR A 51 0.49 -8.37 -1.60
C TYR A 51 1.22 -9.56 -1.00
N ARG A 52 0.69 -10.04 0.13
CA ARG A 52 1.08 -11.23 0.89
C ARG A 52 -0.18 -11.82 1.52
N ASP A 53 -0.12 -13.06 1.94
CA ASP A 53 -1.26 -13.78 2.54
C ASP A 53 -1.20 -13.90 4.08
N ASN A 54 -0.34 -13.12 4.75
CA ASN A 54 -0.24 -13.07 6.21
C ASN A 54 0.23 -11.69 6.71
N SER A 55 -0.25 -11.25 7.87
CA SER A 55 -0.04 -9.92 8.45
C SER A 55 1.43 -9.54 8.62
N ASP A 56 2.26 -10.45 9.15
CA ASP A 56 3.69 -10.22 9.36
C ASP A 56 4.40 -9.87 8.04
N SER A 57 4.15 -10.64 6.98
CA SER A 57 4.77 -10.43 5.68
C SER A 57 4.25 -9.16 4.99
N ILE A 58 2.97 -8.82 5.18
CA ILE A 58 2.37 -7.57 4.69
C ILE A 58 3.04 -6.39 5.37
N TYR A 59 3.14 -6.42 6.71
CA TYR A 59 3.73 -5.36 7.49
C TYR A 59 5.21 -5.17 7.16
N GLU A 60 6.01 -6.24 7.16
CA GLU A 60 7.44 -6.14 6.84
C GLU A 60 7.68 -5.65 5.40
N SER A 61 6.79 -5.96 4.46
CA SER A 61 6.85 -5.40 3.10
C SER A 61 6.50 -3.90 3.05
N SER A 62 5.74 -3.39 4.02
CA SER A 62 5.23 -2.02 4.06
C SER A 62 6.06 -1.08 4.93
N LYS A 63 6.68 -1.64 5.98
CA LYS A 63 7.35 -0.94 7.09
C LYS A 63 8.32 0.14 6.63
N LYS A 64 9.11 -0.14 5.60
CA LYS A 64 10.09 0.83 5.09
C LYS A 64 9.42 2.07 4.48
N LEU A 65 8.31 1.90 3.75
CA LEU A 65 7.59 3.05 3.20
C LEU A 65 6.88 3.83 4.31
N LEU A 66 6.27 3.12 5.27
CA LEU A 66 5.63 3.75 6.42
C LEU A 66 6.62 4.60 7.23
N SER A 67 7.80 4.08 7.55
CA SER A 67 8.83 4.87 8.24
C SER A 67 9.28 6.11 7.45
N GLN A 68 9.45 5.99 6.13
CA GLN A 68 9.78 7.16 5.30
C GLN A 68 8.66 8.19 5.26
N ALA A 69 7.41 7.73 5.29
CA ALA A 69 6.24 8.59 5.24
C ALA A 69 5.93 9.22 6.60
N ASP A 70 6.30 8.58 7.71
CA ASP A 70 6.27 9.19 9.05
C ASP A 70 7.14 10.44 9.09
N GLU A 71 8.36 10.35 8.57
CA GLU A 71 9.31 11.48 8.51
C GLU A 71 8.78 12.65 7.66
N LEU A 72 8.00 12.34 6.62
CA LEU A 72 7.45 13.33 5.68
C LEU A 72 6.02 13.79 6.02
N GLY A 73 5.39 13.19 7.04
CA GLY A 73 3.99 13.46 7.38
C GLY A 73 3.00 13.11 6.26
N LYS A 74 3.31 12.07 5.47
CA LYS A 74 2.52 11.67 4.30
C LYS A 74 1.69 10.41 4.58
N PRO A 75 0.39 10.38 4.25
CA PRO A 75 -0.46 9.22 4.49
C PRO A 75 -0.14 8.05 3.56
N ILE A 76 -0.14 6.83 4.11
CA ILE A 76 0.09 5.57 3.41
C ILE A 76 -1.08 4.61 3.64
N VAL A 77 -1.57 4.04 2.55
CA VAL A 77 -2.55 2.95 2.57
C VAL A 77 -1.85 1.63 2.28
N ILE A 78 -2.14 0.57 3.04
CA ILE A 78 -1.59 -0.77 2.78
C ILE A 78 -2.57 -1.57 1.91
N GLY A 79 -2.14 -2.00 0.74
CA GLY A 79 -2.93 -2.82 -0.19
C GLY A 79 -2.80 -4.32 0.07
N LEU A 80 -3.94 -5.02 0.14
CA LEU A 80 -4.06 -6.48 0.26
C LEU A 80 -4.74 -7.06 -0.99
N GLU A 81 -4.39 -8.30 -1.35
CA GLU A 81 -4.98 -9.01 -2.50
C GLU A 81 -5.81 -10.22 -2.06
N LEU A 82 -7.05 -10.31 -2.56
CA LEU A 82 -8.04 -11.37 -2.35
C LEU A 82 -8.27 -12.20 -3.62
N GLY A 83 -7.98 -11.61 -4.78
CA GLY A 83 -8.17 -12.20 -6.10
C GLY A 83 -7.11 -13.22 -6.45
N LYS A 84 -7.42 -14.10 -7.39
CA LYS A 84 -6.47 -15.10 -7.90
C LYS A 84 -5.33 -14.40 -8.64
N THR A 85 -4.10 -14.70 -8.28
CA THR A 85 -2.89 -14.29 -9.02
C THR A 85 -2.14 -15.51 -9.56
N ASN A 86 -1.43 -15.33 -10.67
CA ASN A 86 -0.49 -16.31 -11.22
C ASN A 86 0.97 -16.06 -10.76
N GLU A 87 1.18 -15.11 -9.86
CA GLU A 87 2.51 -14.65 -9.43
C GLU A 87 3.06 -15.41 -8.21
N GLY A 88 2.22 -16.23 -7.55
CA GLY A 88 2.61 -17.06 -6.42
C GLY A 88 1.52 -17.19 -5.36
N GLY A 89 1.41 -18.37 -4.73
CA GLY A 89 0.34 -18.67 -3.76
C GLY A 89 0.42 -17.90 -2.43
N TYR A 90 1.55 -17.25 -2.15
CA TYR A 90 1.79 -16.46 -0.93
C TYR A 90 1.48 -14.96 -1.10
N LEU A 91 1.05 -14.53 -2.29
CA LEU A 91 0.81 -13.12 -2.62
C LEU A 91 -0.64 -12.68 -2.41
N SER A 92 -1.57 -13.62 -2.26
CA SER A 92 -3.00 -13.34 -2.19
C SER A 92 -3.67 -14.26 -1.19
N PHE A 93 -4.72 -13.74 -0.57
CA PHE A 93 -5.65 -14.50 0.28
C PHE A 93 -6.65 -15.34 -0.52
N HIS A 94 -6.49 -15.46 -1.84
CA HIS A 94 -7.26 -16.37 -2.66
C HIS A 94 -7.13 -17.82 -2.16
N GLY A 95 -8.26 -18.48 -1.92
CA GLY A 95 -8.31 -19.85 -1.41
C GLY A 95 -8.16 -19.98 0.12
N LYS A 96 -7.92 -18.88 0.84
CA LYS A 96 -8.01 -18.83 2.31
C LYS A 96 -9.46 -18.60 2.74
N SER A 97 -9.82 -18.96 3.98
CA SER A 97 -11.14 -18.64 4.54
C SER A 97 -11.31 -17.12 4.74
N LEU A 98 -12.56 -16.64 4.84
CA LEU A 98 -12.84 -15.24 5.15
C LEU A 98 -12.30 -14.87 6.53
N ASP A 99 -12.57 -15.69 7.55
CA ASP A 99 -12.07 -15.49 8.92
C ASP A 99 -10.55 -15.29 8.97
N TYR A 100 -9.79 -16.14 8.27
CA TYR A 100 -8.33 -16.02 8.19
C TYR A 100 -7.88 -14.68 7.60
N PHE A 101 -8.57 -14.23 6.55
CA PHE A 101 -8.28 -12.94 5.94
C PHE A 101 -8.67 -11.78 6.88
N GLU A 102 -9.82 -11.84 7.55
CA GLU A 102 -10.28 -10.79 8.47
C GLU A 102 -9.38 -10.66 9.70
N ASP A 103 -8.91 -11.79 10.25
CA ASP A 103 -7.92 -11.81 11.33
C ASP A 103 -6.62 -11.13 10.89
N HIS A 104 -6.07 -11.49 9.74
CA HIS A 104 -4.86 -10.84 9.23
C HIS A 104 -5.09 -9.37 8.84
N LEU A 105 -6.27 -8.98 8.38
CA LEU A 105 -6.60 -7.57 8.12
C LEU A 105 -6.63 -6.75 9.41
N ARG A 106 -7.15 -7.31 10.50
CA ARG A 106 -7.11 -6.69 11.84
C ARG A 106 -5.67 -6.50 12.28
N ASP A 107 -4.85 -7.55 12.22
CA ASP A 107 -3.45 -7.50 12.61
C ASP A 107 -2.65 -6.47 11.79
N VAL A 108 -2.88 -6.39 10.46
CA VAL A 108 -2.24 -5.37 9.60
C VAL A 108 -2.60 -3.95 10.05
N LYS A 109 -3.86 -3.71 10.44
CA LYS A 109 -4.28 -2.40 10.95
C LYS A 109 -3.62 -2.07 12.29
N GLU A 110 -3.50 -3.06 13.19
CA GLU A 110 -2.83 -2.89 14.48
C GLU A 110 -1.33 -2.61 14.32
N LEU A 111 -0.64 -3.41 13.49
CA LEU A 111 0.78 -3.19 13.18
C LEU A 111 0.99 -1.84 12.47
N GLY A 112 0.14 -1.52 11.50
CA GLY A 112 0.18 -0.25 10.76
C GLY A 112 -0.01 0.97 11.67
N ALA A 113 -0.93 0.90 12.64
CA ALA A 113 -1.22 2.00 13.57
C ALA A 113 -0.03 2.41 14.46
N SER A 114 1.05 1.63 14.49
CA SER A 114 2.32 2.05 15.11
C SER A 114 3.05 3.18 14.33
N HIS A 115 2.63 3.45 13.10
CA HIS A 115 3.14 4.49 12.23
C HIS A 115 2.15 5.66 12.12
N SER A 116 2.62 6.89 12.35
CA SER A 116 1.81 8.11 12.22
C SER A 116 1.29 8.36 10.79
N SER A 117 1.98 7.81 9.79
CA SER A 117 1.63 7.86 8.38
C SER A 117 0.56 6.86 7.97
N PHE A 118 0.21 5.88 8.82
CA PHE A 118 -0.76 4.86 8.44
C PHE A 118 -2.17 5.45 8.29
N ALA A 119 -2.70 5.34 7.08
CA ALA A 119 -4.02 5.87 6.69
C ALA A 119 -5.06 4.76 6.43
N GLY A 120 -4.73 3.51 6.71
CA GLY A 120 -5.64 2.37 6.59
C GLY A 120 -5.18 1.31 5.61
N ALA A 121 -6.11 0.42 5.27
CA ALA A 121 -5.87 -0.71 4.38
C ALA A 121 -6.88 -0.70 3.22
N ALA A 122 -6.40 -0.98 2.01
CA ALA A 122 -7.19 -1.14 0.80
C ALA A 122 -7.24 -2.62 0.40
N VAL A 123 -8.41 -3.10 -0.01
CA VAL A 123 -8.60 -4.50 -0.39
C VAL A 123 -8.88 -4.60 -1.88
N HIS A 124 -7.95 -5.22 -2.60
CA HIS A 124 -8.11 -5.67 -3.97
C HIS A 124 -8.47 -7.16 -3.93
N HIS A 125 -9.39 -7.71 -4.71
CA HIS A 125 -10.35 -7.09 -5.62
C HIS A 125 -11.75 -7.03 -5.01
N LEU A 126 -12.43 -5.87 -5.11
CA LEU A 126 -13.75 -5.60 -4.50
C LEU A 126 -14.80 -6.68 -4.82
N ARG A 127 -14.85 -7.16 -6.07
CA ARG A 127 -15.80 -8.22 -6.45
C ARG A 127 -15.61 -9.50 -5.65
N VAL A 128 -14.36 -9.90 -5.43
CA VAL A 128 -14.03 -11.12 -4.67
C VAL A 128 -14.40 -10.95 -3.20
N TRP A 129 -14.21 -9.75 -2.64
CA TRP A 129 -14.72 -9.42 -1.30
C TRP A 129 -16.23 -9.68 -1.20
N TYR A 130 -17.01 -9.05 -2.09
CA TYR A 130 -18.46 -9.16 -2.06
C TYR A 130 -18.97 -10.59 -2.24
N ASP A 131 -18.31 -11.40 -3.07
CA ASP A 131 -18.72 -12.78 -3.29
C ASP A 131 -18.34 -13.71 -2.12
N ARG A 132 -17.35 -13.33 -1.30
CA ARG A 132 -16.93 -14.07 -0.10
C ARG A 132 -17.67 -13.67 1.18
N ALA A 133 -18.16 -12.43 1.25
CA ALA A 133 -18.84 -11.87 2.43
C ALA A 133 -20.35 -12.14 2.49
N LYS A 134 -20.87 -12.99 1.59
CA LYS A 134 -22.26 -13.48 1.60
C LYS A 134 -22.34 -14.80 2.36
#